data_AF-A0A5E4LY71-F1
#
_entry.id   AF-A0A5E4LY71-F1
#
_cell.length_a   1.000
_cell.length_b   1.000
_cell.length_c   1.000
_cell.angle_alpha   90.00
_cell.angle_beta   90.00
_cell.angle_gamma   90.00
#
_symmetry.space_group_name_H-M   'P 1'
#
loop_
_entity.id
_entity.type
_entity.pdbx_description
1 polymer ?
#
loop_
_entity_poly.entity_id
_entity_poly.type
_entity_poly.pdbx_seq_one_letter_code
_entity_poly.pdbx_strand_id
1 'polypeptide(L)'
;MIIDFGIDYEAGNIKKAPYFAEAFPIPNPKDAKSGWNYHQVSIIDRNIQKPIGEYARNYSSMYRTFCPFKLHGKWFALYSPHYAATRIMSLPECEDIGGEESHAEGFCPTDYYVPILCYPIFLHDDSCPKKIDESKKCTCDGMKMKWISQERVHGFVAGCIWGDDSSFKIQYLDLSKADEGILKREDRYGYLELPESLNLCDAVHFYVDGDSEKDYSIGLRIDHTDDFNLEGNDES
;
A
#
# COMPACT_ATOMS: atom_id res chain seq x y z
N MET A 1 18.42 8.67 6.46
CA MET A 1 17.11 9.15 5.96
C MET A 1 16.03 8.42 6.74
N ILE A 2 14.97 9.13 7.16
CA ILE A 2 13.82 8.51 7.82
C ILE A 2 12.75 8.22 6.77
N ILE A 3 12.21 7.01 6.81
CA ILE A 3 11.18 6.47 5.92
C ILE A 3 9.94 6.17 6.78
N ASP A 4 9.05 7.16 6.93
CA ASP A 4 7.92 7.14 7.89
C ASP A 4 6.61 7.62 7.24
N PHE A 5 5.87 6.70 6.60
CA PHE A 5 4.60 7.00 5.91
C PHE A 5 3.58 5.85 5.99
N GLY A 6 3.87 4.78 6.73
CA GLY A 6 2.87 3.77 7.04
C GLY A 6 1.78 4.34 7.96
N ILE A 7 0.53 3.99 7.68
CA ILE A 7 -0.64 4.39 8.46
C ILE A 7 -1.37 3.17 9.00
N ASP A 8 -2.03 3.30 10.15
CA ASP A 8 -2.94 2.32 10.75
C ASP A 8 -4.33 2.92 10.93
N TYR A 9 -5.36 2.07 10.97
CA TYR A 9 -6.71 2.47 11.33
C TYR A 9 -7.21 1.59 12.46
N GLU A 10 -7.41 2.22 13.62
CA GLU A 10 -7.82 1.52 14.82
C GLU A 10 -8.89 2.35 15.55
N ALA A 11 -10.04 1.72 15.83
CA ALA A 11 -11.15 2.29 16.58
C ALA A 11 -11.59 3.68 16.07
N GLY A 12 -11.71 3.86 14.75
CA GLY A 12 -12.17 5.12 14.17
C GLY A 12 -11.09 6.15 13.91
N ASN A 13 -9.82 5.86 14.25
CA ASN A 13 -8.74 6.84 14.19
C ASN A 13 -7.62 6.38 13.26
N ILE A 14 -7.20 7.27 12.36
CA ILE A 14 -5.98 7.08 11.58
C ILE A 14 -4.79 7.42 12.48
N LYS A 15 -3.84 6.48 12.57
CA LYS A 15 -2.59 6.64 13.31
C LYS A 15 -1.41 6.32 12.40
N LYS A 16 -0.20 6.67 12.81
CA LYS A 16 1.01 6.16 12.14
C LYS A 16 1.17 4.67 12.43
N ALA A 17 1.72 3.94 11.47
CA ALA A 17 2.13 2.57 11.68
C ALA A 17 3.17 2.48 12.82
N PRO A 18 3.19 1.37 13.57
CA PRO A 18 4.13 1.15 14.66
C PRO A 18 5.56 0.94 14.15
N TYR A 19 5.76 0.69 12.86
CA TYR A 19 7.08 0.47 12.27
C TYR A 19 7.42 1.58 11.28
N PHE A 20 8.69 1.92 11.20
CA PHE A 20 9.26 2.81 10.19
C PHE A 20 10.70 2.38 9.90
N ALA A 21 11.33 2.94 8.88
CA ALA A 21 12.70 2.60 8.56
C ALA A 21 13.63 3.82 8.58
N GLU A 22 14.90 3.57 8.86
CA GLU A 22 15.99 4.52 8.72
C GLU A 22 17.06 3.93 7.81
N ALA A 23 17.54 4.71 6.87
CA ALA A 23 18.55 4.27 5.92
C ALA A 23 19.84 5.09 6.01
N PHE A 24 20.98 4.41 5.95
CA PHE A 24 22.31 5.01 6.04
C PHE A 24 23.25 4.41 4.99
N PRO A 25 24.09 5.22 4.32
CA PRO A 25 25.04 4.70 3.35
C PRO A 25 26.06 3.80 4.03
N ILE A 26 26.41 2.69 3.39
CA ILE A 26 27.44 1.77 3.84
C ILE A 26 28.47 1.54 2.73
N PRO A 27 29.72 1.16 3.09
CA PRO A 27 30.69 0.73 2.09
C PRO A 27 30.16 -0.45 1.28
N ASN A 28 30.53 -0.49 -0.01
CA ASN A 28 30.16 -1.60 -0.86
C ASN A 28 30.76 -2.91 -0.33
N PRO A 29 29.97 -4.00 -0.33
CA PRO A 29 30.52 -5.34 -0.11
C PRO A 29 31.70 -5.61 -1.05
N LYS A 30 32.71 -6.34 -0.58
CA LYS A 30 33.92 -6.62 -1.36
C LYS A 30 33.64 -7.40 -2.66
N ASP A 31 32.54 -8.12 -2.68
CA ASP A 31 32.03 -8.95 -3.76
C ASP A 31 30.89 -8.28 -4.55
N ALA A 32 30.60 -7.00 -4.29
CA ALA A 32 29.60 -6.25 -5.05
C ALA A 32 29.99 -6.22 -6.53
N LYS A 33 29.12 -6.78 -7.37
CA LYS A 33 29.31 -6.83 -8.83
C LYS A 33 28.92 -5.50 -9.51
N SER A 34 28.13 -4.67 -8.85
CA SER A 34 27.70 -3.36 -9.36
C SER A 34 28.55 -2.24 -8.74
N GLY A 35 28.81 -1.18 -9.52
CA GLY A 35 29.45 0.04 -9.04
C GLY A 35 28.54 0.94 -8.19
N TRP A 36 27.40 0.42 -7.74
CA TRP A 36 26.38 1.20 -7.03
C TRP A 36 26.67 1.23 -5.54
N ASN A 37 26.34 2.33 -4.86
CA ASN A 37 26.49 2.39 -3.40
C ASN A 37 25.36 1.63 -2.71
N TYR A 38 25.67 1.08 -1.54
CA TYR A 38 24.72 0.35 -0.73
C TYR A 38 24.19 1.21 0.42
N HIS A 39 22.97 0.92 0.85
CA HIS A 39 22.40 1.45 2.08
C HIS A 39 22.10 0.31 3.05
N GLN A 40 22.42 0.50 4.33
CA GLN A 40 21.80 -0.27 5.40
C GLN A 40 20.47 0.38 5.74
N VAL A 41 19.41 -0.42 5.75
CA VAL A 41 18.08 0.00 6.17
C VAL A 41 17.76 -0.69 7.49
N SER A 42 17.63 0.09 8.56
CA SER A 42 17.22 -0.35 9.89
C SER A 42 15.73 -0.15 10.07
N ILE A 43 15.03 -1.17 10.55
CA ILE A 43 13.59 -1.13 10.83
C ILE A 43 13.42 -0.84 12.31
N ILE A 44 12.63 0.18 12.63
CA ILE A 44 12.45 0.69 13.99
C ILE A 44 11.00 0.48 14.42
N ASP A 45 10.82 -0.11 15.61
CA ASP A 45 9.53 -0.13 16.30
C ASP A 45 9.36 1.16 17.10
N ARG A 46 8.35 1.95 16.73
CA ARG A 46 7.99 3.23 17.33
C ARG A 46 7.53 3.08 18.78
N ASN A 47 6.96 1.95 19.17
CA ASN A 47 6.46 1.76 20.53
C ASN A 47 7.60 1.61 21.54
N ILE A 48 8.69 0.96 21.13
CA ILE A 48 9.87 0.73 21.98
C ILE A 48 11.08 1.60 21.59
N GLN A 49 10.98 2.36 20.50
CA GLN A 49 12.03 3.23 19.95
C GLN A 49 13.37 2.50 19.74
N LYS A 50 13.31 1.29 19.17
CA LYS A 50 14.50 0.45 18.96
C LYS A 50 14.50 -0.21 17.58
N PRO A 51 15.68 -0.43 16.99
CA PRO A 51 15.82 -1.29 15.82
C PRO A 51 15.37 -2.71 16.15
N ILE A 52 14.57 -3.30 15.26
CA ILE A 52 14.06 -4.68 15.36
C ILE A 52 14.57 -5.58 14.23
N GLY A 53 15.09 -4.99 13.15
CA GLY A 53 15.66 -5.71 12.03
C GLY A 53 16.41 -4.79 11.08
N GLU A 54 17.11 -5.37 10.11
CA GLU A 54 17.87 -4.61 9.13
C GLU A 54 18.03 -5.38 7.82
N TYR A 55 18.20 -4.66 6.72
CA TYR A 55 18.59 -5.23 5.43
C TYR A 55 19.49 -4.27 4.65
N ALA A 56 20.35 -4.83 3.79
CA ALA A 56 21.13 -4.05 2.85
C ALA A 56 20.36 -3.87 1.54
N ARG A 57 20.27 -2.62 1.06
CA ARG A 57 19.76 -2.28 -0.28
C ARG A 57 20.91 -2.05 -1.23
N ASN A 58 20.93 -2.74 -2.35
CA ASN A 58 22.01 -2.67 -3.34
C ASN A 58 21.95 -1.47 -4.31
N TYR A 59 21.29 -0.38 -3.92
CA TYR A 59 21.17 0.82 -4.74
C TYR A 59 21.20 2.08 -3.89
N SER A 60 21.91 3.09 -4.38
CA SER A 60 22.26 4.26 -3.60
C SER A 60 21.23 5.38 -3.66
N SER A 61 20.41 5.40 -4.71
CA SER A 61 19.32 6.36 -4.79
C SER A 61 18.27 5.98 -3.75
N MET A 62 18.19 6.82 -2.74
CA MET A 62 17.37 6.61 -1.55
C MET A 62 15.96 7.08 -1.84
N TYR A 63 15.04 6.12 -1.91
CA TYR A 63 13.63 6.39 -2.08
C TYR A 63 12.81 5.75 -0.95
N ARG A 64 11.49 5.79 -1.08
CA ARG A 64 10.49 5.39 -0.09
C ARG A 64 10.18 3.89 -0.15
N THR A 65 11.21 3.06 -0.12
CA THR A 65 11.09 1.62 -0.39
C THR A 65 10.89 0.76 0.85
N PHE A 66 10.15 1.27 1.84
CA PHE A 66 9.68 0.51 3.00
C PHE A 66 8.29 1.03 3.38
N CYS A 67 7.27 0.19 3.26
CA CYS A 67 5.89 0.56 3.55
C CYS A 67 5.23 -0.52 4.42
N PRO A 68 5.08 -0.28 5.74
CA PRO A 68 4.42 -1.23 6.63
C PRO A 68 2.91 -1.15 6.50
N PHE A 69 2.26 -2.31 6.52
CA PHE A 69 0.81 -2.45 6.39
C PHE A 69 0.30 -3.63 7.21
N LYS A 70 -1.01 -3.66 7.45
CA LYS A 70 -1.68 -4.70 8.24
C LYS A 70 -2.59 -5.54 7.36
N LEU A 71 -2.43 -6.86 7.42
CA LEU A 71 -3.24 -7.83 6.69
C LEU A 71 -3.60 -9.00 7.62
N HIS A 72 -4.86 -9.44 7.62
CA HIS A 72 -5.36 -10.50 8.51
C HIS A 72 -4.98 -10.31 10.00
N GLY A 73 -4.96 -9.06 10.45
CA GLY A 73 -4.58 -8.70 11.82
C GLY A 73 -3.09 -8.70 12.14
N LYS A 74 -2.22 -9.10 11.20
CA LYS A 74 -0.76 -9.16 11.35
C LYS A 74 -0.08 -8.02 10.58
N TRP A 75 1.12 -7.66 10.99
CA TRP A 75 1.91 -6.63 10.34
C TRP A 75 2.88 -7.23 9.33
N PHE A 76 2.99 -6.53 8.19
CA PHE A 76 3.90 -6.83 7.11
C PHE A 76 4.52 -5.53 6.60
N ALA A 77 5.54 -5.62 5.76
CA ALA A 77 6.02 -4.49 4.98
C ALA A 77 6.35 -4.88 3.55
N LEU A 78 6.00 -3.99 2.62
CA LEU A 78 6.63 -3.97 1.31
C LEU A 78 8.01 -3.34 1.46
N TYR A 79 9.03 -4.00 0.92
CA TYR A 79 10.37 -3.47 0.92
C TYR A 79 11.13 -3.89 -0.34
N SER A 80 12.30 -3.31 -0.56
CA SER A 80 13.14 -3.65 -1.72
C SER A 80 14.61 -3.71 -1.31
N PRO A 81 15.12 -4.92 -0.99
CA PRO A 81 16.54 -5.13 -0.70
C PRO A 81 17.36 -5.17 -2.00
N HIS A 82 16.73 -5.58 -3.11
CA HIS A 82 17.31 -5.51 -4.44
C HIS A 82 16.61 -4.43 -5.25
N TYR A 83 17.37 -3.61 -5.98
CA TYR A 83 16.88 -2.47 -6.74
C TYR A 83 15.78 -2.79 -7.75
N ALA A 84 15.62 -4.07 -8.11
CA ALA A 84 14.75 -4.55 -9.18
C ALA A 84 13.71 -5.57 -8.68
N ALA A 85 13.42 -5.58 -7.37
CA ALA A 85 12.46 -6.49 -6.77
C ALA A 85 11.70 -5.84 -5.61
N THR A 86 10.40 -6.14 -5.56
CA THR A 86 9.55 -5.92 -4.39
C THR A 86 9.46 -7.20 -3.58
N ARG A 87 9.72 -7.12 -2.27
CA ARG A 87 9.65 -8.24 -1.33
C ARG A 87 8.65 -7.93 -0.22
N ILE A 88 8.17 -8.98 0.44
CA ILE A 88 7.29 -8.89 1.60
C ILE A 88 8.06 -9.36 2.83
N MET A 89 7.97 -8.56 3.89
CA MET A 89 8.56 -8.85 5.18
C MET A 89 7.48 -9.03 6.24
N SER A 90 7.61 -10.04 7.12
CA SER A 90 6.80 -10.14 8.34
C SER A 90 7.30 -9.19 9.42
N LEU A 91 6.39 -8.61 10.21
CA LEU A 91 6.73 -7.73 11.34
C LEU A 91 6.01 -8.18 12.61
N PRO A 92 6.70 -8.15 13.78
CA PRO A 92 8.01 -7.56 14.03
C PRO A 92 9.23 -8.45 13.73
N GLU A 93 9.05 -9.68 13.28
CA GLU A 93 10.13 -10.68 13.15
C GLU A 93 11.17 -10.32 12.07
N CYS A 94 10.80 -9.44 11.14
CA CYS A 94 11.64 -8.97 10.04
C CYS A 94 12.10 -10.10 9.10
N GLU A 95 11.28 -11.13 8.91
CA GLU A 95 11.60 -12.25 8.01
C GLU A 95 11.12 -11.93 6.59
N ASP A 96 11.98 -12.16 5.59
CA ASP A 96 11.57 -12.18 4.17
C ASP A 96 10.69 -13.41 3.95
N ILE A 97 9.42 -13.19 3.65
CA ILE A 97 8.46 -14.28 3.45
C ILE A 97 8.19 -14.55 1.96
N GLY A 98 8.65 -13.69 1.05
CA GLY A 98 8.44 -13.86 -0.39
C GLY A 98 8.32 -12.55 -1.16
N GLY A 99 7.72 -12.63 -2.34
CA GLY A 99 7.53 -11.53 -3.28
C GLY A 99 8.15 -11.81 -4.64
N GLU A 100 8.60 -10.76 -5.31
CA GLU A 100 9.22 -10.87 -6.63
C GLU A 100 10.67 -11.35 -6.52
N GLU A 101 11.11 -12.13 -7.49
CA GLU A 101 12.54 -12.45 -7.65
C GLU A 101 13.25 -11.32 -8.38
N SER A 102 14.50 -11.05 -8.00
CA SER A 102 15.30 -10.01 -8.66
C SER A 102 15.62 -10.38 -10.10
N HIS A 103 15.38 -9.45 -11.02
CA HIS A 103 15.74 -9.60 -12.44
C HIS A 103 16.53 -8.38 -12.93
N ALA A 104 17.46 -8.57 -13.88
CA ALA A 104 18.29 -7.48 -14.39
C ALA A 104 17.48 -6.41 -15.17
N GLU A 105 16.37 -6.83 -15.77
CA GLU A 105 15.40 -5.96 -16.46
C GLU A 105 14.14 -5.76 -15.61
N GLY A 106 14.24 -6.02 -14.30
CA GLY A 106 13.12 -5.83 -13.38
C GLY A 106 12.79 -4.35 -13.21
N PHE A 107 11.56 -4.09 -12.79
CA PHE A 107 11.14 -2.74 -12.47
C PHE A 107 11.76 -2.30 -11.14
N CYS A 108 12.22 -1.05 -11.11
CA CYS A 108 13.01 -0.46 -10.04
C CYS A 108 12.11 0.33 -9.07
N PRO A 109 11.65 -0.27 -7.96
CA PRO A 109 10.78 0.43 -7.01
C PRO A 109 11.49 1.61 -6.36
N THR A 110 10.79 2.73 -6.36
CA THR A 110 11.16 3.98 -5.70
C THR A 110 10.16 4.37 -4.62
N ASP A 111 8.88 4.03 -4.75
CA ASP A 111 7.90 4.34 -3.71
C ASP A 111 6.91 3.20 -3.54
N TYR A 112 6.41 3.03 -2.32
CA TYR A 112 5.36 2.06 -2.00
C TYR A 112 4.25 2.73 -1.22
N TYR A 113 3.02 2.41 -1.60
CA TYR A 113 1.84 2.88 -0.88
C TYR A 113 0.82 1.76 -0.73
N VAL A 114 0.40 1.53 0.51
CA VAL A 114 -0.69 0.61 0.84
C VAL A 114 -1.82 1.42 1.49
N PRO A 115 -2.86 1.78 0.73
CA PRO A 115 -3.97 2.61 1.19
C PRO A 115 -4.74 1.96 2.34
N ILE A 116 -5.48 2.80 3.07
CA ILE A 116 -6.54 2.36 3.97
C ILE A 116 -7.87 2.69 3.32
N LEU A 117 -8.64 1.65 3.01
CA LEU A 117 -10.01 1.79 2.56
C LEU A 117 -10.94 1.85 3.76
N CYS A 118 -11.29 3.07 4.17
CA CYS A 118 -12.26 3.34 5.23
C CYS A 118 -13.45 4.11 4.67
N TYR A 119 -14.66 3.59 4.89
CA TYR A 119 -15.89 4.26 4.49
C TYR A 119 -17.00 4.13 5.54
N PRO A 120 -17.90 5.11 5.63
CA PRO A 120 -19.03 5.03 6.52
C PRO A 120 -20.07 4.09 5.92
N ILE A 121 -20.63 3.21 6.74
CA ILE A 121 -21.90 2.55 6.46
C ILE A 121 -22.95 3.10 7.43
N PHE A 122 -24.16 3.26 6.92
CA PHE A 122 -25.32 3.61 7.74
C PHE A 122 -26.06 2.33 8.08
N LEU A 123 -26.20 2.04 9.36
CA LEU A 123 -26.93 0.90 9.88
C LEU A 123 -28.19 1.40 10.57
N HIS A 124 -29.31 0.74 10.31
CA HIS A 124 -30.48 0.91 11.16
C HIS A 124 -30.16 0.44 12.58
N ASP A 125 -30.56 1.21 13.58
CA ASP A 125 -30.53 0.76 14.97
C ASP A 125 -31.31 -0.56 15.10
N ASP A 126 -30.81 -1.51 15.89
CA ASP A 126 -31.49 -2.78 16.21
C ASP A 126 -32.87 -2.55 16.84
N SER A 127 -33.12 -1.33 17.34
CA SER A 127 -34.41 -0.85 17.80
C SER A 127 -35.33 -0.24 16.73
N CYS A 128 -34.96 -0.13 15.42
CA CYS A 128 -35.92 0.26 14.33
C CYS A 128 -37.03 -0.81 14.37
N PRO A 129 -38.27 -0.46 14.76
CA PRO A 129 -39.38 -1.36 14.52
C PRO A 129 -39.44 -1.51 13.00
N LYS A 130 -39.22 -2.73 12.48
CA LYS A 130 -39.34 -3.06 11.06
C LYS A 130 -40.79 -2.91 10.59
N LYS A 131 -41.36 -1.71 10.70
CA LYS A 131 -42.58 -1.31 10.00
C LYS A 131 -42.11 -0.85 8.63
N ILE A 132 -41.88 -1.86 7.79
CA ILE A 132 -41.72 -1.68 6.36
C ILE A 132 -43.11 -1.21 5.89
N ASP A 133 -43.25 0.09 5.64
CA ASP A 133 -44.40 0.63 4.92
C ASP A 133 -44.45 0.01 3.50
N GLU A 134 -45.60 0.07 2.82
CA GLU A 134 -45.81 -0.40 1.45
C GLU A 134 -44.77 0.20 0.46
N SER A 135 -44.16 1.33 0.83
CA SER A 135 -43.04 2.00 0.13
C SER A 135 -41.64 1.38 0.36
N LYS A 136 -41.51 0.36 1.23
CA LYS A 136 -40.24 -0.29 1.65
C LYS A 136 -39.18 0.62 2.30
N LYS A 137 -39.51 1.85 2.71
CA LYS A 137 -38.58 2.73 3.45
C LYS A 137 -38.82 2.62 4.97
N CYS A 138 -37.81 2.25 5.79
CA CYS A 138 -37.89 2.39 7.27
C CYS A 138 -37.91 3.90 7.55
N THR A 139 -38.98 4.39 8.18
CA THR A 139 -39.18 5.81 8.54
C THR A 139 -38.59 6.16 9.90
N CYS A 140 -37.66 5.35 10.43
CA CYS A 140 -37.03 5.66 11.71
C CYS A 140 -35.87 6.62 11.49
N ASP A 141 -35.79 7.65 12.33
CA ASP A 141 -34.70 8.63 12.33
C ASP A 141 -33.38 8.07 12.92
N GLY A 142 -33.38 6.79 13.33
CA GLY A 142 -32.29 6.13 14.02
C GLY A 142 -31.31 5.41 13.10
N MET A 143 -30.64 6.16 12.21
CA MET A 143 -29.46 5.64 11.49
C MET A 143 -28.21 5.85 12.34
N LYS A 144 -27.47 4.77 12.62
CA LYS A 144 -26.14 4.82 13.22
C LYS A 144 -25.10 4.70 12.13
N MET A 145 -24.22 5.69 12.05
CA MET A 145 -23.06 5.64 11.19
C MET A 145 -21.97 4.78 11.86
N LYS A 146 -21.45 3.79 11.13
CA LYS A 146 -20.34 2.94 11.53
C LYS A 146 -19.29 2.95 10.43
N TRP A 147 -18.05 3.23 10.78
CA TRP A 147 -16.94 3.11 9.84
C TRP A 147 -16.50 1.65 9.71
N ILE A 148 -16.31 1.19 8.48
CA ILE A 148 -15.68 -0.09 8.17
C ILE A 148 -14.35 0.18 7.47
N SER A 149 -13.34 -0.60 7.82
CA SER A 149 -12.08 -0.68 7.09
C SER A 149 -12.03 -2.01 6.34
N GLN A 150 -11.74 -1.97 5.04
CA GLN A 150 -11.44 -3.19 4.28
C GLN A 150 -10.04 -3.71 4.58
N GLU A 151 -9.82 -4.98 4.25
CA GLU A 151 -8.48 -5.57 4.29
C GLU A 151 -7.56 -4.91 3.26
N ARG A 152 -6.28 -4.82 3.61
CA ARG A 152 -5.29 -4.10 2.79
C ARG A 152 -4.71 -4.99 1.71
N VAL A 153 -5.57 -5.43 0.81
CA VAL A 153 -5.21 -6.29 -0.32
C VAL A 153 -4.75 -5.51 -1.55
N HIS A 154 -4.87 -4.18 -1.52
CA HIS A 154 -4.45 -3.29 -2.60
C HIS A 154 -3.17 -2.55 -2.20
N GLY A 155 -2.13 -2.63 -3.02
CA GLY A 155 -0.91 -1.84 -2.90
C GLY A 155 -0.52 -1.20 -4.22
N PHE A 156 0.41 -0.25 -4.15
CA PHE A 156 0.95 0.45 -5.31
C PHE A 156 2.44 0.57 -5.19
N VAL A 157 3.11 0.54 -6.34
CA VAL A 157 4.53 0.79 -6.47
C VAL A 157 4.78 1.83 -7.55
N ALA A 158 5.66 2.79 -7.27
CA ALA A 158 6.20 3.70 -8.26
C ALA A 158 7.64 3.31 -8.56
N GLY A 159 8.08 3.52 -9.79
CA GLY A 159 9.44 3.16 -10.19
C GLY A 159 9.66 3.26 -11.67
N CYS A 160 10.89 2.98 -12.12
CA CYS A 160 11.21 2.95 -13.54
C CYS A 160 11.34 1.52 -14.06
N ILE A 161 11.11 1.34 -15.35
CA ILE A 161 11.50 0.11 -16.05
C ILE A 161 12.93 0.31 -16.51
N TRP A 162 13.77 -0.72 -16.42
CA TRP A 162 15.15 -0.65 -16.89
C TRP A 162 15.22 -0.12 -18.33
N GLY A 163 15.98 0.97 -18.53
CA GLY A 163 16.14 1.63 -19.83
C GLY A 163 15.13 2.74 -20.13
N ASP A 164 14.16 2.97 -19.24
CA ASP A 164 13.23 4.11 -19.28
C ASP A 164 13.35 4.92 -17.98
N ASP A 165 14.40 5.74 -17.93
CA ASP A 165 14.72 6.59 -16.76
C ASP A 165 14.05 7.97 -16.85
N SER A 166 13.15 8.18 -17.82
CA SER A 166 12.50 9.48 -18.06
C SER A 166 11.37 9.78 -17.07
N SER A 167 10.73 8.74 -16.52
CA SER A 167 9.52 8.89 -15.71
C SER A 167 9.41 7.77 -14.65
N PHE A 168 8.57 8.00 -13.64
CA PHE A 168 8.18 6.95 -12.70
C PHE A 168 6.79 6.45 -13.06
N LYS A 169 6.64 5.14 -13.21
CA LYS A 169 5.39 4.47 -13.53
C LYS A 169 4.75 3.94 -12.25
N ILE A 170 3.43 4.07 -12.15
CA ILE A 170 2.63 3.50 -11.07
C ILE A 170 2.12 2.13 -11.53
N GLN A 171 2.35 1.10 -10.73
CA GLN A 171 1.78 -0.24 -10.95
C GLN A 171 1.02 -0.72 -9.72
N TYR A 172 0.01 -1.55 -9.98
CA TYR A 172 -0.82 -2.15 -8.94
C TYR A 172 -0.12 -3.38 -8.36
N LEU A 173 -0.23 -3.54 -7.05
CA LEU A 173 0.20 -4.72 -6.30
C LEU A 173 -1.02 -5.40 -5.68
N ASP A 174 -1.24 -6.65 -6.06
CA ASP A 174 -2.16 -7.54 -5.36
C ASP A 174 -1.47 -8.12 -4.12
N LEU A 175 -1.99 -7.76 -2.95
CA LEU A 175 -1.52 -8.17 -1.64
C LEU A 175 -2.47 -9.19 -0.98
N SER A 176 -3.46 -9.73 -1.71
CA SER A 176 -4.46 -10.65 -1.14
C SER A 176 -3.87 -11.94 -0.55
N LYS A 177 -2.63 -12.28 -0.93
CA LYS A 177 -1.87 -13.44 -0.46
C LYS A 177 -0.50 -13.05 0.09
N ALA A 178 -0.34 -11.81 0.54
CA ALA A 178 0.94 -11.33 1.03
C ALA A 178 1.39 -12.06 2.31
N ASP A 179 0.46 -12.57 3.11
CA ASP A 179 0.75 -13.40 4.28
C ASP A 179 1.26 -14.81 3.94
N GLU A 180 1.06 -15.26 2.70
CA GLU A 180 1.68 -16.45 2.11
C GLU A 180 3.01 -16.12 1.41
N GLY A 181 3.45 -14.86 1.43
CA GLY A 181 4.63 -14.40 0.69
C GLY A 181 4.41 -14.21 -0.81
N ILE A 182 3.17 -14.20 -1.27
CA ILE A 182 2.84 -14.06 -2.69
C ILE A 182 2.43 -12.61 -2.95
N LEU A 183 3.14 -11.98 -3.90
CA LEU A 183 2.84 -10.64 -4.40
C LEU A 183 2.73 -10.71 -5.91
N LYS A 184 1.66 -10.13 -6.46
CA LYS A 184 1.48 -10.03 -7.91
C LYS A 184 1.47 -8.56 -8.30
N ARG A 185 2.40 -8.18 -9.16
CA ARG A 185 2.44 -6.85 -9.77
C ARG A 185 1.73 -6.87 -11.12
N GLU A 186 0.86 -5.91 -11.34
CA GLU A 186 0.03 -5.82 -12.54
C GLU A 186 0.07 -4.41 -13.13
N ASP A 187 0.10 -4.35 -14.46
CA ASP A 187 -0.16 -3.14 -15.23
C ASP A 187 -1.67 -2.94 -15.42
N ARG A 188 -2.43 -3.07 -14.31
CA ARG A 188 -3.90 -3.20 -14.32
C ARG A 188 -4.60 -2.02 -15.01
N TYR A 189 -4.00 -0.84 -14.91
CA TYR A 189 -4.53 0.41 -15.44
C TYR A 189 -3.72 0.95 -16.62
N GLY A 190 -2.82 0.11 -17.18
CA GLY A 190 -1.89 0.52 -18.23
C GLY A 190 -0.84 1.51 -17.77
N TYR A 191 -0.26 2.23 -18.72
CA TYR A 191 0.82 3.19 -18.46
C TYR A 191 0.31 4.40 -17.68
N LEU A 192 0.63 4.45 -16.39
CA LEU A 192 0.35 5.58 -15.52
C LEU A 192 1.65 6.17 -14.99
N GLU A 193 1.88 7.45 -15.29
CA GLU A 193 3.04 8.19 -14.82
C GLU A 193 2.74 8.87 -13.48
N LEU A 194 3.65 8.72 -12.52
CA LEU A 194 3.62 9.47 -11.27
C LEU A 194 4.07 10.91 -11.55
N PRO A 195 3.22 11.93 -11.25
CA PRO A 195 3.60 13.32 -11.46
C PRO A 195 4.87 13.68 -10.69
N GLU A 196 5.81 14.39 -11.33
CA GLU A 196 7.16 14.66 -10.79
C GLU A 196 7.17 15.28 -9.38
N SER A 197 6.13 16.02 -9.00
CA SER A 197 6.02 16.70 -7.70
C SER A 197 5.30 15.89 -6.63
N LEU A 198 4.75 14.72 -6.97
CA LEU A 198 3.96 13.90 -6.06
C LEU A 198 4.72 12.62 -5.69
N ASN A 199 4.37 12.09 -4.54
CA ASN A 199 4.69 10.73 -4.15
C ASN A 199 3.43 9.87 -4.28
N LEU A 200 3.54 8.55 -4.12
CA LEU A 200 2.37 7.68 -4.29
C LEU A 200 1.22 8.00 -3.34
N CYS A 201 1.50 8.31 -2.07
CA CYS A 201 0.43 8.55 -1.10
C CYS A 201 -0.34 9.85 -1.37
N ASP A 202 0.29 10.79 -2.07
CA ASP A 202 -0.36 12.03 -2.50
C ASP A 202 -1.02 11.89 -3.89
N ALA A 203 -0.62 10.92 -4.70
CA ALA A 203 -1.14 10.72 -6.05
C ALA A 203 -2.32 9.74 -6.11
N VAL A 204 -2.35 8.72 -5.25
CA VAL A 204 -3.31 7.60 -5.30
C VAL A 204 -4.42 7.84 -4.28
N HIS A 205 -5.63 8.14 -4.75
CA HIS A 205 -6.80 8.43 -3.92
C HIS A 205 -7.90 7.41 -4.15
N PHE A 206 -8.47 6.90 -3.06
CA PHE A 206 -9.67 6.09 -3.13
C PHE A 206 -10.89 6.94 -2.85
N TYR A 207 -11.96 6.69 -3.60
CA TYR A 207 -13.25 7.32 -3.35
C TYR A 207 -14.34 6.26 -3.32
N VAL A 208 -15.45 6.58 -2.67
CA VAL A 208 -16.65 5.77 -2.71
C VAL A 208 -17.67 6.54 -3.53
N ASP A 209 -18.21 5.90 -4.55
CA ASP A 209 -19.26 6.44 -5.42
C ASP A 209 -20.55 5.63 -5.22
N GLY A 210 -21.68 6.33 -5.07
CA GLY A 210 -22.98 5.71 -4.77
C GLY A 210 -23.88 6.55 -3.87
N ASP A 211 -25.13 6.72 -4.30
CA ASP A 211 -26.17 7.51 -3.61
C ASP A 211 -27.12 6.67 -2.73
N SER A 212 -26.90 5.34 -2.62
CA SER A 212 -27.82 4.48 -1.88
C SER A 212 -27.14 3.33 -1.13
N GLU A 213 -27.77 2.86 -0.04
CA GLU A 213 -27.32 1.75 0.82
C GLU A 213 -26.94 0.44 0.09
N LYS A 214 -27.25 0.29 -1.20
CA LYS A 214 -27.11 -0.96 -1.94
C LYS A 214 -26.15 -0.93 -3.12
N ASP A 215 -25.69 0.26 -3.54
CA ASP A 215 -24.85 0.44 -4.72
C ASP A 215 -23.70 1.39 -4.38
N TYR A 216 -22.77 0.95 -3.53
CA TYR A 216 -21.49 1.63 -3.37
C TYR A 216 -20.47 0.93 -4.24
N SER A 217 -19.80 1.69 -5.08
CA SER A 217 -18.57 1.27 -5.77
C SER A 217 -17.39 1.98 -5.13
N ILE A 218 -16.25 1.30 -5.06
CA ILE A 218 -15.00 1.90 -4.62
C ILE A 218 -14.20 2.22 -5.88
N GLY A 219 -13.94 3.49 -6.10
CA GLY A 219 -13.13 3.99 -7.19
C GLY A 219 -11.71 4.32 -6.74
N LEU A 220 -10.81 4.34 -7.71
CA LEU A 220 -9.43 4.80 -7.59
C LEU A 220 -9.25 6.00 -8.52
N ARG A 221 -8.76 7.10 -7.97
CA ARG A 221 -8.30 8.27 -8.72
C ARG A 221 -6.79 8.37 -8.59
N ILE A 222 -6.13 8.64 -9.71
CA ILE A 222 -4.70 8.99 -9.72
C ILE A 222 -4.60 10.44 -10.20
N ASP A 223 -4.14 11.33 -9.34
CA ASP A 223 -4.23 12.77 -9.53
C ASP A 223 -3.69 13.22 -10.91
N HIS A 224 -4.44 14.14 -11.55
CA HIS A 224 -4.20 14.80 -12.83
C HIS A 224 -4.39 14.02 -14.14
N THR A 225 -4.74 12.73 -14.14
CA THR A 225 -4.91 12.01 -15.41
C THR A 225 -6.22 11.24 -15.54
N ASP A 226 -6.64 10.39 -14.59
CA ASP A 226 -7.74 9.43 -14.85
C ASP A 226 -8.44 8.88 -13.58
N ASP A 227 -9.70 8.43 -13.73
CA ASP A 227 -10.52 7.74 -12.72
C ASP A 227 -10.76 6.26 -13.13
N PHE A 228 -10.64 5.31 -12.19
CA PHE A 228 -10.74 3.86 -12.43
C PHE A 228 -11.69 3.16 -11.44
N ASN A 229 -12.39 2.11 -11.91
CA ASN A 229 -13.17 1.22 -11.04
C ASN A 229 -12.30 0.05 -10.54
N LEU A 230 -12.33 -0.23 -9.24
CA LEU A 230 -11.56 -1.31 -8.61
C LEU A 230 -12.16 -2.71 -8.80
N GLU A 231 -13.45 -2.80 -9.13
CA GLU A 231 -14.16 -4.09 -9.24
C GLU A 231 -13.80 -4.90 -10.49
N GLY A 232 -12.94 -4.34 -11.36
CA GLY A 232 -12.49 -5.02 -12.56
C GLY A 232 -13.55 -5.02 -13.66
N ASN A 233 -13.14 -4.61 -14.86
CA ASN A 233 -13.90 -4.97 -16.06
C ASN A 233 -13.63 -6.45 -16.34
N ASP A 234 -14.51 -7.33 -15.86
CA ASP A 234 -14.79 -8.55 -16.61
C ASP A 234 -15.49 -8.11 -17.91
N GLU A 235 -14.71 -7.85 -18.97
CA GLU A 235 -15.11 -7.99 -20.38
C GLU A 235 -14.02 -7.44 -21.34
N SER A 236 -13.16 -8.32 -21.86
CA SER A 236 -13.19 -8.84 -23.26
C SER A 236 -11.91 -9.61 -23.61
#